data_AF-A0A7M2SZ47-F1
#
_entry.id   AF-A0A7M2SZ47-F1
#
_cell.length_a   1.000
_cell.length_b   1.000
_cell.length_c   1.000
_cell.angle_alpha   90.00
_cell.angle_beta   90.00
_cell.angle_gamma   90.00
#
_symmetry.space_group_name_H-M   'P 1'
#
loop_
_entity.id
_entity.type
_entity.pdbx_description
1 polymer ?
#
loop_
_entity_poly.entity_id
_entity_poly.type
_entity_poly.pdbx_seq_one_letter_code
_entity_poly.pdbx_strand_id
1 'polypeptide(L)'
;MQRFPRLGRILARRPRAAALLASGVTVIVLGTLGTIGASDATPDDFRPQVDRNADTVTAYNDGFLDGRADAMGDDNRDGRVDEDESGWDCRVMGNRVCGSQGDANTAQR
;
A
#
# COMPACT_ATOMS: atom_id res chain seq x y z
N MET A 1 14.07 -77.15 -43.00
CA MET A 1 13.32 -75.92 -43.35
C MET A 1 13.33 -74.98 -42.16
N GLN A 2 14.12 -73.91 -42.19
CA GLN A 2 14.06 -72.83 -41.20
C GLN A 2 14.25 -71.50 -41.94
N ARG A 3 13.22 -70.65 -41.90
CA ARG A 3 13.18 -69.34 -42.57
C ARG A 3 12.99 -68.29 -41.48
N PHE A 4 13.99 -67.43 -41.29
CA PHE A 4 14.01 -66.37 -40.28
C PHE A 4 12.93 -65.28 -40.55
N PRO A 5 12.37 -64.65 -39.50
CA PRO A 5 11.47 -63.51 -39.65
C PRO A 5 12.21 -62.24 -40.09
N ARG A 6 11.56 -61.44 -40.95
CA ARG A 6 12.07 -60.16 -41.47
C ARG A 6 12.12 -59.11 -40.35
N LEU A 7 13.32 -58.63 -40.05
CA LEU A 7 13.57 -57.48 -39.19
C LEU A 7 13.13 -56.16 -39.86
N GLY A 8 12.31 -55.42 -39.12
CA GLY A 8 12.28 -53.96 -39.00
C GLY A 8 12.57 -53.10 -40.21
N ARG A 9 11.52 -52.52 -40.81
CA ARG A 9 11.61 -51.16 -41.36
C ARG A 9 11.02 -50.21 -40.32
N ILE A 10 11.87 -49.76 -39.40
CA ILE A 10 11.60 -48.57 -38.59
C ILE A 10 11.63 -47.40 -39.58
N LEU A 11 10.45 -46.86 -39.87
CA LEU A 11 10.30 -45.58 -40.57
C LEU A 11 10.91 -44.51 -39.67
N ALA A 12 12.19 -44.21 -39.86
CA ALA A 12 12.83 -43.02 -39.34
C ALA A 12 12.05 -41.81 -39.87
N ARG A 13 11.11 -41.29 -39.05
CA ARG A 13 10.39 -40.05 -39.31
C ARG A 13 11.42 -38.93 -39.28
N ARG A 14 11.94 -38.56 -40.46
CA ARG A 14 12.75 -37.35 -40.60
C ARG A 14 11.89 -36.16 -40.16
N PRO A 15 12.25 -35.42 -39.11
CA PRO A 15 11.56 -34.18 -38.79
C PRO A 15 11.77 -33.23 -39.96
N ARG A 16 10.67 -32.79 -40.58
CA ARG A 16 10.71 -31.83 -41.68
C ARG A 16 11.20 -30.50 -41.10
N ALA A 17 12.32 -29.99 -41.61
CA ALA A 17 12.99 -28.77 -41.13
C ALA A 17 12.03 -27.55 -40.97
N ALA A 18 10.93 -27.52 -41.73
CA ALA A 18 9.87 -26.52 -41.61
C ALA A 18 9.24 -26.42 -40.20
N ALA A 19 9.15 -27.53 -39.45
CA ALA A 19 8.53 -27.53 -38.12
C ALA A 19 9.42 -26.86 -37.06
N LEU A 20 10.74 -26.85 -37.23
CA LEU A 20 11.69 -26.25 -36.29
C LEU A 20 11.81 -24.73 -36.48
N LEU A 21 11.64 -24.24 -37.71
CA LEU A 21 11.65 -22.79 -37.98
C LEU A 21 10.40 -22.09 -37.45
N ALA A 22 9.24 -22.74 -37.52
CA ALA A 22 7.97 -22.16 -37.09
C ALA A 22 7.89 -21.93 -35.55
N SER A 23 8.50 -22.79 -34.75
CA SER A 23 8.53 -22.63 -33.28
C SER A 23 9.59 -21.63 -32.81
N GLY A 24 10.68 -21.43 -33.56
CA GLY A 24 11.70 -20.43 -33.20
C GLY A 24 11.19 -18.99 -33.33
N VAL A 25 10.42 -18.69 -34.38
CA VAL A 25 9.92 -17.33 -34.65
C VAL A 25 8.87 -16.90 -33.60
N THR A 26 8.00 -17.81 -33.15
CA THR A 26 6.97 -17.48 -32.14
C THR A 26 7.57 -17.14 -30.78
N VAL A 27 8.65 -17.81 -30.35
CA VAL A 27 9.33 -17.49 -29.08
C VAL A 27 10.03 -16.13 -29.15
N ILE A 28 10.62 -15.78 -30.29
CA ILE A 28 11.29 -14.49 -30.47
C ILE A 28 10.27 -13.34 -30.44
N VAL A 29 9.12 -13.48 -31.12
CA VAL A 29 8.08 -12.43 -31.16
C VAL A 29 7.43 -12.22 -29.79
N LEU A 30 7.09 -13.29 -29.06
CA LEU A 30 6.53 -13.15 -27.71
C LEU A 30 7.55 -12.59 -26.70
N GLY A 31 8.83 -12.95 -26.83
CA GLY A 31 9.90 -12.41 -25.98
C GLY A 31 10.11 -10.90 -26.15
N THR A 32 9.92 -10.37 -27.37
CA THR A 32 10.09 -8.94 -27.65
C THR A 32 8.92 -8.06 -27.23
N LEU A 33 7.71 -8.62 -27.05
CA LEU A 33 6.52 -7.86 -26.66
C LEU A 33 6.39 -7.64 -25.14
N GLY A 34 7.14 -8.39 -24.32
CA GLY A 34 7.06 -8.32 -22.86
C GLY A 34 7.97 -7.28 -22.18
N THR A 35 8.82 -6.57 -22.91
CA THR A 35 9.91 -5.76 -22.32
C THR A 35 9.87 -4.26 -22.59
N ILE A 36 8.88 -3.74 -23.32
CA ILE A 36 8.81 -2.29 -23.63
C ILE A 36 7.47 -1.72 -23.15
N GLY A 37 7.25 -1.78 -21.84
CA GLY A 37 6.54 -0.71 -21.15
C GLY A 37 7.59 0.33 -20.80
N ALA A 38 7.69 1.42 -21.56
CA ALA A 38 8.49 2.56 -21.14
C ALA A 38 7.81 3.14 -19.89
N SER A 39 8.31 2.77 -18.71
CA SER A 39 8.00 3.49 -17.49
C SER A 39 8.56 4.89 -17.66
N ASP A 40 7.70 5.89 -17.52
CA ASP A 40 7.99 7.33 -17.50
C ASP A 40 8.76 7.77 -16.24
N ALA A 41 9.55 6.87 -15.67
CA ALA A 41 10.34 7.11 -14.49
C ALA A 41 11.34 8.23 -14.78
N THR A 42 11.17 9.34 -14.09
CA THR A 42 12.09 10.46 -14.10
C THR A 42 13.29 10.13 -13.21
N PRO A 43 14.46 10.77 -13.40
CA PRO A 43 15.57 10.65 -12.48
C PRO A 43 15.21 10.99 -11.01
N ASP A 44 14.16 11.79 -10.78
CA ASP A 44 13.65 12.11 -9.44
C ASP A 44 12.99 10.89 -8.75
N ASP A 45 12.43 9.94 -9.50
CA ASP A 45 11.82 8.72 -8.95
C ASP A 45 12.84 7.75 -8.34
N PHE A 46 14.11 7.90 -8.69
CA PHE A 46 15.23 7.12 -8.16
C PHE A 46 16.03 7.85 -7.08
N ARG A 47 15.65 9.07 -6.71
CA ARG A 47 16.32 9.78 -5.62
C ARG A 47 16.05 9.02 -4.31
N PRO A 48 17.08 8.83 -3.46
CA PRO A 48 16.87 8.20 -2.16
C PRO A 48 15.82 9.00 -1.40
N GLN A 49 14.74 8.34 -1.02
CA GLN A 49 13.63 8.93 -0.27
C GLN A 49 14.03 9.11 1.19
N VAL A 50 15.08 9.90 1.42
CA VAL A 50 15.48 10.32 2.76
C VAL A 50 14.30 10.99 3.47
N ASP A 51 13.44 11.65 2.70
CA ASP A 51 12.27 12.36 3.20
C ASP A 51 11.09 11.44 3.52
N ARG A 52 10.86 10.33 2.80
CA ARG A 52 9.70 9.46 3.09
C ARG A 52 9.79 8.78 4.45
N ASN A 53 11.00 8.43 4.90
CA ASN A 53 11.18 7.87 6.24
C ASN A 53 10.95 8.95 7.31
N ALA A 54 11.40 10.18 7.08
CA ALA A 54 11.13 11.30 7.97
C ALA A 54 9.62 11.59 8.04
N ASP A 55 8.94 11.63 6.90
CA ASP A 55 7.48 11.83 6.80
C ASP A 55 6.71 10.72 7.51
N THR A 56 7.15 9.46 7.37
CA THR A 56 6.51 8.32 8.04
C THR A 56 6.68 8.39 9.55
N VAL A 57 7.85 8.78 10.04
CA VAL A 57 8.12 8.94 11.48
C VAL A 57 7.32 10.11 12.05
N THR A 58 7.27 11.24 11.34
CA THR A 58 6.47 12.40 11.73
C THR A 58 4.99 12.03 11.79
N ALA A 59 4.44 11.41 10.74
CA ALA A 59 3.04 10.99 10.71
C ALA A 59 2.70 9.98 11.82
N TYR A 60 3.62 9.05 12.13
CA TYR A 60 3.44 8.12 13.24
C TYR A 60 3.41 8.84 14.60
N ASN A 61 4.35 9.75 14.84
CA ASN A 61 4.44 10.51 16.08
C ASN A 61 3.21 11.41 16.27
N ASP A 62 2.76 12.07 15.21
CA ASP A 62 1.57 12.92 15.22
C ASP A 62 0.34 12.07 15.58
N GLY A 63 0.14 10.93 14.91
CA GLY A 63 -0.97 10.02 15.22
C GLY A 63 -0.93 9.46 16.65
N PHE A 64 0.26 9.23 17.21
CA PHE A 64 0.41 8.79 18.60
C PHE A 64 0.03 9.90 19.61
N LEU A 65 0.45 11.14 19.36
CA LEU A 65 0.10 12.28 20.20
C LEU A 65 -1.41 12.54 20.18
N ASP A 66 -2.03 12.45 19.00
CA ASP A 66 -3.47 12.57 18.82
C ASP A 66 -4.22 11.50 19.61
N GLY A 67 -3.85 10.22 19.45
CA GLY A 67 -4.49 9.14 20.19
C GLY A 67 -4.32 9.24 21.71
N ARG A 68 -3.24 9.86 22.18
CA ARG A 68 -3.03 10.14 23.62
C ARG A 68 -3.96 11.26 24.10
N ALA A 69 -4.11 12.33 23.33
CA ALA A 69 -4.98 13.46 23.67
C ALA A 69 -6.44 13.00 23.74
N ASP A 70 -6.90 12.27 22.71
CA ASP A 70 -8.25 11.67 22.67
C ASP A 70 -8.51 10.73 23.86
N ALA A 71 -7.51 9.92 24.26
CA ALA A 71 -7.63 9.01 25.39
C ALA A 71 -7.74 9.74 26.75
N MET A 72 -7.22 10.96 26.84
CA MET A 72 -7.37 11.84 28.01
C MET A 72 -8.59 12.75 27.90
N GLY A 73 -9.20 12.83 26.71
CA GLY A 73 -10.30 13.71 26.37
C GLY A 73 -9.89 15.19 26.32
N ASP A 74 -8.65 15.45 25.92
CA ASP A 74 -8.10 16.76 25.50
C ASP A 74 -8.35 16.88 24.00
N ASP A 75 -9.52 17.40 23.63
CA ASP A 75 -10.02 17.36 22.26
C ASP A 75 -9.35 18.43 21.38
N ASN A 76 -8.86 19.52 21.99
CA ASN A 76 -8.26 20.66 21.28
C ASN A 76 -6.71 20.63 21.27
N ARG A 77 -6.10 19.70 22.01
CA ARG A 77 -4.65 19.39 22.05
C ARG A 77 -3.77 20.50 22.60
N ASP A 78 -4.28 21.28 23.54
CA ASP A 78 -3.49 22.32 24.21
C ASP A 78 -2.72 21.78 25.45
N GLY A 79 -2.91 20.51 25.77
CA GLY A 79 -2.27 19.80 26.88
C GLY A 79 -3.02 19.94 28.20
N ARG A 80 -4.26 20.43 28.17
CA ARG A 80 -5.18 20.52 29.31
C ARG A 80 -6.50 19.85 28.94
N VAL A 81 -7.31 19.60 29.97
CA VAL A 81 -8.67 19.11 29.80
C VAL A 81 -9.60 20.19 30.33
N ASP A 82 -10.20 20.94 29.42
CA ASP A 82 -11.03 22.11 29.71
C ASP A 82 -12.54 21.80 29.64
N GLU A 83 -13.36 22.75 30.08
CA GLU A 83 -14.78 22.55 30.44
C GLU A 83 -15.69 22.13 29.27
N ASP A 84 -15.24 22.32 28.04
CA ASP A 84 -15.91 21.98 26.79
C ASP A 84 -15.39 20.69 26.14
N GLU A 85 -14.50 19.95 26.81
CA GLU A 85 -13.84 18.77 26.24
C GLU A 85 -14.38 17.45 26.81
N SER A 86 -14.25 16.38 26.01
CA SER A 86 -14.83 15.07 26.28
C SER A 86 -14.29 14.39 27.55
N GLY A 87 -13.08 14.74 27.96
CA GLY A 87 -12.44 14.26 29.19
C GLY A 87 -12.90 14.97 30.44
N TRP A 88 -13.61 16.10 30.31
CA TRP A 88 -13.93 16.95 31.44
C TRP A 88 -15.14 16.46 32.25
N ASP A 89 -14.92 16.25 33.55
CA ASP A 89 -15.95 15.92 34.53
C ASP A 89 -16.14 17.08 35.51
N CYS A 90 -17.26 17.79 35.37
CA CYS A 90 -17.67 18.89 36.23
C CYS A 90 -17.72 18.55 37.73
N ARG A 91 -17.88 17.28 38.09
CA ARG A 91 -17.98 16.83 39.49
C ARG A 91 -16.63 16.70 40.16
N VAL A 92 -15.58 16.46 39.37
CA VAL A 92 -14.24 16.15 39.86
C VAL A 92 -13.26 17.28 39.57
N MET A 93 -13.40 17.93 38.42
CA MET A 93 -12.46 18.93 37.91
C MET A 93 -13.03 20.35 37.90
N GLY A 94 -14.36 20.49 38.05
CA GLY A 94 -15.05 21.77 38.13
C GLY A 94 -15.44 22.21 39.55
N ASN A 95 -16.05 23.38 39.65
CA ASN A 95 -16.68 23.89 40.88
C ASN A 95 -18.06 23.24 41.17
N ARG A 96 -18.36 22.08 40.55
CA ARG A 96 -19.66 21.38 40.57
C ARG A 96 -20.82 22.14 39.92
N VAL A 97 -20.55 23.24 39.22
CA VAL A 97 -21.54 23.88 38.34
C VAL A 97 -21.38 23.26 36.96
N CYS A 98 -22.24 22.28 36.65
CA CYS A 98 -22.27 21.63 35.35
C CYS A 98 -23.24 22.40 34.43
N GLY A 99 -22.77 22.89 33.30
CA GLY A 99 -23.60 23.62 32.33
C GLY A 99 -22.77 24.48 31.39
N SER A 100 -23.32 24.78 30.22
CA SER A 100 -22.68 25.57 29.17
C SER A 100 -22.56 27.04 29.58
N GLN A 101 -21.46 27.40 30.22
CA GLN A 101 -21.10 28.81 30.41
C GLN A 101 -20.86 29.52 29.06
N GLY A 102 -20.64 28.76 27.97
CA GLY A 102 -20.62 29.24 26.58
C GLY A 102 -21.98 29.55 25.96
N ASP A 103 -23.08 28.95 26.43
CA ASP A 103 -24.42 29.21 25.86
C ASP A 103 -25.10 30.43 26.49
N ALA A 104 -24.67 30.82 27.70
CA ALA A 104 -25.18 32.01 28.38
C ALA A 104 -24.84 33.32 27.63
N ASN A 105 -23.78 33.33 26.82
CA ASN A 105 -23.39 34.49 25.98
C ASN A 105 -23.96 34.43 24.55
N THR A 106 -24.35 33.25 24.05
CA THR A 106 -24.97 33.12 22.71
C THR A 106 -26.48 33.44 22.74
N ALA A 107 -27.14 33.27 23.89
CA ALA A 107 -28.54 33.65 24.07
C ALA A 107 -28.78 35.17 24.29
N GLN A 108 -27.72 35.99 24.31
CA GLN A 108 -27.81 37.45 24.55
C GLN A 108 -27.45 38.33 23.33
N ARG A 109 -27.36 37.76 22.11
CA ARG A 109 -27.18 38.53 20.87
C ARG A 109 -28.36 38.41 19.92
#